data_AF-A0A1H4IBE0-F1
#
_entry.id   AF-A0A1H4IBE0-F1
#
_cell.length_a   1.000
_cell.length_b   1.000
_cell.length_c   1.000
_cell.angle_alpha   90.00
_cell.angle_beta   90.00
_cell.angle_gamma   90.00
#
_symmetry.space_group_name_H-M   'P 1'
#
loop_
_entity.id
_entity.type
_entity.pdbx_description
1 polymer ?
#
loop_
_entity_poly.entity_id
_entity_poly.type
_entity_poly.pdbx_seq_one_letter_code
_entity_poly.pdbx_strand_id
1 'polypeptide(L)'
;MARAYDFPEDLLTAQEELHQVVHALKTLYDRLPWSVEPHPGFNDPEYWRPRKRPATDGWTEEDRAEVQRLRAQQQKLSIEVVTHPF
;
A
#
# COMPACT_ATOMS: atom_id res chain seq x y z
N MET A 1 -27.53 -25.65 -19.64
CA MET A 1 -27.49 -25.14 -18.25
C MET A 1 -26.05 -24.78 -17.94
N ALA A 2 -25.77 -23.53 -17.55
CA ALA A 2 -24.43 -23.12 -17.18
C ALA A 2 -24.03 -23.84 -15.89
N ARG A 3 -22.83 -24.43 -15.86
CA ARG A 3 -22.23 -25.02 -14.67
C ARG A 3 -21.90 -23.85 -13.74
N ALA A 4 -22.70 -23.67 -12.68
CA ALA A 4 -22.31 -22.77 -11.59
C ALA A 4 -21.00 -23.33 -11.04
N TYR A 5 -19.91 -22.60 -11.20
CA TYR A 5 -18.70 -22.90 -10.47
C TYR A 5 -18.98 -22.48 -9.03
N ASP A 6 -18.91 -23.41 -8.09
CA ASP A 6 -19.08 -23.17 -6.65
C ASP A 6 -17.86 -22.44 -6.08
N PHE A 7 -17.47 -21.33 -6.72
CA PHE A 7 -16.37 -20.52 -6.25
C PHE A 7 -16.79 -19.82 -4.94
N PRO A 8 -15.94 -19.80 -3.90
CA PRO A 8 -16.35 -19.31 -2.59
C PRO A 8 -16.61 -17.80 -2.62
N GLU A 9 -17.78 -17.38 -2.16
CA GLU A 9 -18.14 -15.96 -2.08
C GLU A 9 -17.27 -15.19 -1.08
N ASP A 10 -16.89 -15.84 0.02
CA ASP A 10 -16.00 -15.29 1.04
C ASP A 10 -14.60 -15.00 0.47
N LEU A 11 -14.07 -15.88 -0.39
CA LEU A 11 -12.81 -15.62 -1.09
C LEU A 11 -12.91 -14.40 -2.03
N LEU A 12 -14.03 -14.26 -2.75
CA LEU A 12 -14.26 -13.08 -3.61
C LEU A 12 -14.34 -11.80 -2.78
N THR A 13 -15.08 -11.82 -1.67
CA THR A 13 -15.18 -10.69 -0.74
C THR A 13 -13.82 -10.32 -0.17
N ALA A 14 -13.03 -11.29 0.31
CA ALA A 14 -11.70 -11.04 0.84
C ALA A 14 -10.74 -10.45 -0.22
N GLN A 15 -10.84 -10.90 -1.48
CA GLN A 15 -10.07 -10.32 -2.59
C GLN A 15 -10.49 -8.89 -2.91
N GLU A 16 -11.79 -8.60 -2.91
CA GLU A 16 -12.30 -7.24 -3.13
C GLU A 16 -11.85 -6.28 -2.02
N GLU A 17 -11.98 -6.68 -0.76
CA GLU A 17 -11.50 -5.90 0.37
C GLU A 17 -9.98 -5.65 0.29
N LEU A 18 -9.20 -6.68 -0.09
CA LEU A 18 -7.76 -6.53 -0.27
C LEU A 18 -7.43 -5.47 -1.33
N HIS A 19 -8.14 -5.48 -2.46
CA HIS A 19 -7.96 -4.48 -3.52
C HIS A 19 -8.30 -3.06 -3.02
N GLN A 20 -9.38 -2.90 -2.26
CA GLN A 20 -9.74 -1.61 -1.69
C GLN A 20 -8.67 -1.08 -0.73
N VAL A 21 -8.12 -1.94 0.13
CA VAL A 21 -7.03 -1.57 1.06
C VAL A 21 -5.76 -1.19 0.31
N VAL A 22 -5.39 -1.95 -0.74
CA VAL A 22 -4.22 -1.63 -1.58
C VAL A 22 -4.41 -0.28 -2.28
N HIS A 23 -5.61 0.00 -2.79
CA HIS A 23 -5.93 1.29 -3.39
C HIS A 23 -5.86 2.44 -2.38
N ALA A 24 -6.39 2.26 -1.18
CA ALA A 24 -6.32 3.25 -0.10
C ALA A 24 -4.86 3.52 0.30
N LEU A 25 -4.05 2.48 0.44
CA LEU A 25 -2.63 2.59 0.76
C LEU A 25 -1.84 3.30 -0.35
N LYS A 26 -2.14 3.00 -1.61
CA LYS A 26 -1.53 3.69 -2.75
C LYS A 26 -1.88 5.17 -2.77
N THR A 27 -3.16 5.49 -2.58
CA THR A 27 -3.65 6.87 -2.49
C THR A 27 -2.96 7.61 -1.35
N LEU A 28 -2.78 6.96 -0.19
CA LEU A 28 -2.01 7.49 0.94
C LEU A 28 -0.55 7.77 0.55
N TYR A 29 0.16 6.83 -0.06
CA TYR A 29 1.55 7.07 -0.46
C TYR A 29 1.71 8.17 -1.50
N ASP A 30 0.72 8.41 -2.36
CA ASP A 30 0.80 9.48 -3.36
C ASP A 30 0.68 10.88 -2.75
N ARG A 31 0.06 11.02 -1.57
CA ARG A 31 -0.04 12.27 -0.83
C ARG A 31 1.07 12.46 0.21
N LEU A 32 1.68 11.37 0.67
CA LEU A 32 2.73 11.43 1.68
C LEU A 32 4.04 12.00 1.13
N PRO A 33 4.86 12.62 2.00
CA PRO A 33 6.22 12.96 1.63
C PRO A 33 7.02 11.73 1.21
N TRP A 34 7.94 11.95 0.28
CA TRP A 34 8.73 10.87 -0.33
C TRP A 34 9.65 10.15 0.66
N SER A 35 9.99 10.79 1.78
CA SER A 35 10.77 10.21 2.87
C SER A 35 9.88 10.05 4.10
N VAL A 36 10.10 8.95 4.82
CA VAL A 36 9.44 8.69 6.11
C VAL A 36 10.04 9.57 7.20
N GLU A 37 11.37 9.63 7.28
CA GLU A 37 12.10 10.48 8.22
C GLU A 37 12.39 11.85 7.62
N PRO A 38 12.61 12.90 8.45
CA PRO A 38 13.13 14.17 8.00
C PRO A 38 14.38 13.97 7.12
N HIS A 39 14.38 14.57 5.94
CA HIS A 39 15.49 14.48 5.00
C HIS A 39 15.75 15.86 4.38
N PRO A 40 17.02 16.32 4.31
CA PRO A 40 17.37 17.63 3.74
C PRO A 40 17.17 17.75 2.22
N GLY A 41 16.56 16.75 1.58
CA GLY A 41 16.56 16.62 0.13
C GLY A 41 17.95 16.29 -0.44
N PHE A 42 18.02 16.15 -1.76
CA PHE A 42 19.28 16.02 -2.48
C PHE A 42 19.14 16.50 -3.91
N ASN A 43 20.26 16.85 -4.53
CA ASN A 43 20.35 17.26 -5.92
C ASN A 43 21.67 16.74 -6.50
N ASP A 44 21.60 15.65 -7.27
CA ASP A 44 22.77 15.00 -7.86
C ASP A 44 22.70 15.11 -9.40
N PRO A 45 23.12 16.26 -9.98
CA PRO A 45 23.06 16.49 -11.42
C PRO A 45 24.10 15.67 -12.19
N GLU A 46 25.19 15.25 -11.55
CA GLU A 46 26.29 14.49 -12.16
C GLU A 46 26.05 12.97 -12.19
N TYR A 47 24.94 12.51 -11.62
CA TYR A 47 24.58 11.09 -11.67
C TYR A 47 24.15 10.67 -13.08
N TRP A 48 24.30 9.39 -13.43
CA TRP A 48 23.99 8.87 -14.78
C TRP A 48 22.57 9.20 -15.27
N ARG A 49 21.63 9.38 -14.33
CA ARG A 49 20.36 10.10 -14.53
C ARG A 49 20.24 11.18 -13.46
N PRO A 50 20.07 12.46 -13.84
CA PRO A 50 19.88 13.53 -12.88
C PRO A 50 18.74 13.21 -11.92
N ARG A 51 19.01 13.32 -10.63
CA ARG A 51 18.03 13.03 -9.57
C ARG A 51 17.95 14.18 -8.58
N LYS A 52 16.73 14.59 -8.28
CA LYS A 52 16.45 15.65 -7.33
C LYS A 52 15.24 15.29 -6.48
N ARG A 53 15.36 15.51 -5.17
CA ARG A 53 14.25 15.44 -4.22
C ARG A 53 14.30 16.65 -3.29
N PRO A 54 13.16 17.30 -3.03
CA PRO A 54 13.12 18.43 -2.10
C PRO A 54 13.34 17.96 -0.66
N ALA A 55 13.70 18.91 0.21
CA ALA A 55 13.69 18.68 1.65
C ALA A 55 12.29 18.33 2.13
N THR A 56 12.21 17.54 3.20
CA THR A 56 10.96 17.10 3.80
C THR A 56 11.17 16.85 5.28
N ASP A 57 10.15 17.13 6.08
CA ASP A 57 10.11 16.82 7.52
C ASP A 57 9.71 15.37 7.80
N GLY A 58 9.50 14.56 6.75
CA GLY A 58 9.05 13.18 6.89
C GLY A 58 7.55 13.07 7.13
N TRP A 59 7.11 11.89 7.54
CA TRP A 59 5.73 11.57 7.86
C TRP A 59 5.40 11.99 9.29
N THR A 60 4.20 12.54 9.49
CA THR A 60 3.68 12.78 10.84
C THR A 60 3.38 11.46 11.55
N GLU A 61 3.11 11.53 12.85
CA GLU A 61 2.74 10.33 13.61
C GLU A 61 1.39 9.77 13.13
N GLU A 62 0.46 10.63 12.75
CA GLU A 62 -0.84 10.23 12.19
C GLU A 62 -0.67 9.52 10.85
N ASP A 63 0.22 10.01 9.98
CA ASP A 63 0.54 9.37 8.70
C ASP A 63 1.14 7.98 8.93
N ARG A 64 2.06 7.84 9.89
CA ARG A 64 2.66 6.55 10.26
C ARG A 64 1.62 5.58 10.80
N ALA A 65 0.76 6.04 11.70
CA ALA A 65 -0.31 5.24 12.28
C ALA A 65 -1.29 4.75 11.20
N GLU A 66 -1.67 5.61 10.26
CA GLU A 66 -2.59 5.24 9.18
C GLU A 66 -1.94 4.26 8.19
N VAL A 67 -0.66 4.45 7.83
CA VAL A 67 0.07 3.47 7.02
C VAL A 67 0.16 2.12 7.74
N GLN A 68 0.49 2.12 9.04
CA GLN A 68 0.57 0.89 9.82
C GLN A 68 -0.77 0.17 9.89
N ARG A 69 -1.87 0.89 10.12
CA ARG A 69 -3.23 0.35 10.15
C ARG A 69 -3.59 -0.32 8.82
N LEU A 70 -3.39 0.37 7.70
CA LEU A 70 -3.68 -0.17 6.37
C LEU A 70 -2.77 -1.35 6.00
N ARG A 71 -1.48 -1.31 6.36
CA ARG A 71 -0.55 -2.42 6.14
C ARG A 71 -0.92 -3.65 6.94
N ALA A 72 -1.34 -3.49 8.20
CA ALA A 72 -1.81 -4.60 9.03
C ALA A 72 -3.08 -5.24 8.44
N GLN A 73 -4.03 -4.41 7.97
CA GLN A 73 -5.23 -4.89 7.30
C GLN A 73 -4.90 -5.61 5.98
N GLN A 74 -4.01 -5.03 5.16
CA GLN A 74 -3.53 -5.64 3.93
C GLN A 74 -2.91 -7.02 4.21
N GLN A 75 -2.05 -7.12 5.22
CA GLN A 75 -1.40 -8.37 5.59
C GLN A 75 -2.42 -9.43 6.02
N LYS A 76 -3.38 -9.06 6.87
CA LYS A 76 -4.45 -9.96 7.32
C LYS A 76 -5.24 -10.53 6.13
N LEU A 77 -5.73 -9.66 5.24
CA LEU A 77 -6.49 -10.08 4.06
C LEU A 77 -5.65 -10.89 3.07
N SER A 78 -4.37 -10.54 2.91
CA SER A 78 -3.46 -11.31 2.07
C SER A 78 -3.26 -12.73 2.59
N ILE A 79 -3.14 -12.91 3.91
CA ILE A 79 -3.07 -14.24 4.53
C ILE A 79 -4.37 -15.00 4.25
N GLU A 80 -5.51 -14.41 4.52
CA GLU A 80 -6.83 -15.01 4.31
C GLU A 80 -7.03 -15.51 2.87
N VAL A 81 -6.72 -14.67 1.88
CA VAL A 81 -6.82 -15.01 0.45
C VAL A 81 -5.81 -16.11 0.06
N VAL A 82 -4.54 -15.99 0.47
CA VAL A 82 -3.47 -16.91 0.04
C VAL A 82 -3.59 -18.28 0.69
N THR A 83 -4.11 -18.35 1.92
CA THR A 83 -4.28 -19.62 2.65
C THR A 83 -5.70 -20.17 2.58
N HIS A 84 -6.54 -19.63 1.69
CA HIS A 84 -7.91 -20.09 1.52
C HIS A 84 -7.95 -21.57 1.05
N PRO A 85 -8.85 -22.42 1.58
CA PRO A 85 -8.85 -23.87 1.31
C PRO A 85 -9.43 -24.31 -0.04
N PHE A 86 -9.95 -23.39 -0.85
CA PHE A 86 -10.56 -23.67 -2.16
C PHE A 86 -9.50 -23.66 -3.28
#